data_AF-A0A965HTW4-F1
#
_entry.id   AF-A0A965HTW4-F1
#
_cell.length_a   1.000
_cell.length_b   1.000
_cell.length_c   1.000
_cell.angle_alpha   90.00
_cell.angle_beta   90.00
_cell.angle_gamma   90.00
#
_symmetry.space_group_name_H-M   'P 1'
#
loop_
_entity.id
_entity.type
_entity.pdbx_description
1 polymer ?
#
loop_
_entity_poly.entity_id
_entity_poly.type
_entity_poly.pdbx_seq_one_letter_code
_entity_poly.pdbx_strand_id
1 'polypeptide(L)' 'MSSTITKADLANTLFDELGLNKREAKEFVELFFEKIREAL' A
#
# COMPACT_ATOMS: atom_id res chain seq x y z
N MET A 1 -16.75 14.08 -4.57
CA MET A 1 -15.34 13.99 -4.17
C MET A 1 -14.63 13.14 -5.19
N SER A 2 -13.42 13.52 -5.63
CA SER A 2 -12.63 12.69 -6.55
C SER A 2 -12.18 11.44 -5.80
N SER A 3 -12.76 10.29 -6.11
CA SER A 3 -12.43 9.01 -5.47
C SER A 3 -11.13 8.42 -6.02
N THR A 4 -10.03 9.19 -5.93
CA THR A 4 -8.70 8.72 -6.33
C THR A 4 -8.02 8.11 -5.13
N ILE A 5 -7.72 6.82 -5.20
CA ILE A 5 -6.94 6.12 -4.18
C ILE A 5 -5.48 6.07 -4.64
N THR A 6 -4.58 6.55 -3.79
CA THR A 6 -3.14 6.51 -4.02
C THR A 6 -2.49 5.36 -3.24
N LYS A 7 -1.25 5.01 -3.60
CA LYS A 7 -0.45 4.06 -2.81
C LYS A 7 -0.25 4.52 -1.36
N ALA A 8 -0.21 5.83 -1.13
CA ALA A 8 -0.07 6.39 0.22
C ALA A 8 -1.34 6.12 1.04
N ASP A 9 -2.51 6.24 0.44
CA ASP A 9 -3.78 5.93 1.12
C ASP A 9 -3.84 4.46 1.52
N LEU A 10 -3.40 3.54 0.63
CA LEU A 10 -3.31 2.12 0.95
C LEU A 10 -2.33 1.83 2.10
N ALA A 11 -1.15 2.45 2.09
CA ALA A 11 -0.18 2.29 3.16
C ALA A 11 -0.72 2.84 4.50
N ASN A 12 -1.47 3.94 4.48
CA ASN A 12 -2.13 4.48 5.68
C ASN A 12 -3.20 3.51 6.21
N THR A 13 -4.04 2.91 5.35
CA THR A 13 -5.01 1.90 5.78
C THR A 13 -4.33 0.71 6.44
N LEU A 14 -3.21 0.23 5.90
CA LEU A 14 -2.44 -0.87 6.51
C LEU A 14 -1.84 -0.49 7.88
N PHE A 15 -1.43 0.76 8.05
CA PHE A 15 -0.95 1.28 9.34
C PHE A 15 -2.11 1.39 10.35
N ASP A 16 -3.25 1.98 9.96
CA ASP A 16 -4.37 2.29 10.86
C ASP A 16 -5.17 1.03 11.25
N GLU A 17 -5.44 0.14 10.31
CA GLU A 17 -6.33 -1.02 10.52
C GLU A 17 -5.57 -2.27 11.01
N LEU A 18 -4.31 -2.44 10.60
CA LEU A 18 -3.51 -3.64 10.91
C LEU A 18 -2.35 -3.35 11.87
N GLY A 19 -2.10 -2.08 12.22
CA GLY A 19 -1.04 -1.70 13.15
C GLY A 19 0.38 -1.93 12.61
N LEU A 20 0.54 -2.13 11.30
CA LEU A 20 1.86 -2.24 10.68
C LEU A 20 2.65 -0.96 10.91
N ASN A 21 3.97 -1.07 11.02
CA ASN A 21 4.76 0.16 11.08
C ASN A 21 4.69 0.90 9.73
N LYS A 22 4.82 2.23 9.73
CA LYS A 22 4.65 3.05 8.50
C LYS A 22 5.61 2.65 7.36
N ARG A 23 6.81 2.16 7.71
CA ARG A 23 7.80 1.72 6.75
C ARG A 23 7.42 0.36 6.14
N GLU A 24 7.01 -0.59 6.97
CA GLU A 24 6.51 -1.91 6.56
C GLU A 24 5.27 -1.79 5.68
N ALA A 25 4.30 -0.96 6.06
CA ALA A 25 3.11 -0.71 5.26
C ALA A 25 3.45 -0.17 3.85
N LYS A 26 4.40 0.78 3.78
CA LYS A 26 4.87 1.30 2.50
C LYS A 26 5.61 0.23 1.68
N GLU A 27 6.54 -0.48 2.29
CA GLU A 27 7.31 -1.56 1.63
C GLU A 27 6.37 -2.67 1.13
N PHE A 28 5.33 -3.02 1.90
CA PHE A 28 4.31 -3.99 1.49
C PHE A 28 3.57 -3.55 0.23
N VAL A 29 3.08 -2.31 0.18
CA VAL A 29 2.35 -1.79 -0.97
C VAL A 29 3.24 -1.76 -2.22
N GLU A 30 4.50 -1.34 -2.10
CA GLU A 30 5.42 -1.36 -3.23
C GLU A 30 5.71 -2.79 -3.74
N LEU A 31 6.00 -3.72 -2.82
CA LEU A 31 6.24 -5.12 -3.17
C LEU A 31 5.02 -5.77 -3.83
N PHE A 32 3.81 -5.46 -3.37
CA PHE A 32 2.58 -5.98 -3.96
C PHE A 32 2.44 -5.59 -5.43
N PHE A 33 2.62 -4.31 -5.76
CA PHE A 33 2.53 -3.86 -7.16
C PHE A 33 3.73 -4.29 -8.01
N GLU A 34 4.91 -4.44 -7.41
CA GLU A 34 6.06 -5.02 -8.12
C GLU A 34 5.76 -6.46 -8.52
N LYS A 35 5.22 -7.27 -7.60
CA LYS A 35 4.86 -8.67 -7.89
C LYS A 35 3.78 -8.79 -8.96
N ILE A 36 2.82 -7.87 -8.99
CA ILE A 36 1.83 -7.82 -10.08
C ILE A 36 2.50 -7.52 -11.42
N ARG A 37 3.42 -6.54 -11.46
CA ARG A 37 4.16 -6.18 -12.68
C ARG A 37 5.06 -7.30 -13.18
N GLU A 38 5.68 -8.06 -12.29
CA GLU A 38 6.50 -9.21 -12.67
C GLU A 38 5.66 -10.37 -13.24
N ALA A 39 4.38 -10.46 -12.86
CA ALA A 39 3.52 -11.59 -13.20
C ALA A 39 2.65 -11.38 -14.46
N LEU A 40 2.42 -10.13 -14.89
CA LEU A 40 1.52 -9.75 -15.99
C LEU A 40 2.21 -8.89 -17.03
#